data_AF-A0A0N4YN57-F1
#
_entry.id   AF-A0A0N4YN57-F1
#
_cell.length_a   1.000
_cell.length_b   1.000
_cell.length_c   1.000
_cell.angle_alpha   90.00
_cell.angle_beta   90.00
_cell.angle_gamma   90.00
#
_symmetry.space_group_name_H-M   'P 1'
#
loop_
_entity.id
_entity.type
_entity.pdbx_description
1 polymer ?
#
loop_
_entity_poly.entity_id
_entity_poly.type
_entity_poly.pdbx_seq_one_letter_code
_entity_poly.pdbx_strand_id
1 'polypeptide(L)'
;MKQKFVPVKSSTFMKSNRRWRIQYGTGDARGILGTDVVRFGGEDENQLVVPHTTFGLAQHVSSDFKDDPTDGILGLAFTSLAEEDVVPPLINAIDQQNPE
;
A
#
# COMPACT_ATOMS: atom_id res chain seq x y z
N MET A 1 -4.88 -14.79 11.53
CA MET A 1 -4.83 -13.41 12.08
C MET A 1 -4.04 -12.57 11.09
N LYS A 2 -4.54 -11.40 10.70
CA LYS A 2 -3.89 -10.56 9.68
C LYS A 2 -2.60 -9.94 10.23
N GLN A 3 -1.56 -9.88 9.40
CA GLN A 3 -0.37 -9.07 9.67
C GLN A 3 -0.73 -7.60 9.58
N LYS A 4 -0.19 -6.79 10.50
CA LYS A 4 -0.47 -5.35 10.55
C LYS A 4 0.82 -4.58 10.50
N PHE A 5 0.88 -3.61 9.61
CA PHE A 5 1.97 -2.65 9.60
C PHE A 5 1.97 -1.83 10.90
N VAL A 6 3.15 -1.68 11.52
CA VAL A 6 3.33 -0.94 12.78
C VAL A 6 4.17 0.31 12.49
N PRO A 7 3.56 1.48 12.27
CA PRO A 7 4.25 2.70 11.84
C PRO A 7 5.44 3.09 12.69
N VAL A 8 5.34 2.95 14.02
CA VAL A 8 6.38 3.35 14.97
C VAL A 8 7.65 2.48 14.89
N LYS A 9 7.60 1.34 14.18
CA LYS A 9 8.76 0.47 13.96
C LYS A 9 9.55 0.80 12.69
N SER A 10 9.04 1.70 11.85
CA SER A 10 9.72 2.13 10.62
C SER A 10 10.28 3.53 10.82
N SER A 11 11.60 3.69 10.65
CA SER A 11 12.28 4.99 10.71
C SER A 11 12.08 5.82 9.44
N THR A 12 11.63 5.20 8.35
CA THR A 12 11.36 5.85 7.05
C THR A 12 9.89 6.18 6.84
N PHE A 13 9.01 5.74 7.75
CA PHE A 13 7.58 5.99 7.64
C PHE A 13 7.24 7.46 7.83
N MET A 14 6.49 8.00 6.87
CA MET A 14 5.90 9.33 6.92
C MET A 14 4.38 9.22 6.98
N LYS A 15 3.80 9.66 8.10
CA LYS A 15 2.35 9.66 8.30
C LYS A 15 1.70 10.75 7.44
N SER A 16 0.58 10.42 6.78
CA SER A 16 -0.33 11.40 6.19
C SER A 16 -1.63 11.51 6.99
N ASN A 17 -2.28 12.68 6.90
CA ASN A 17 -3.63 12.90 7.43
C ASN A 17 -4.72 12.69 6.37
N ARG A 18 -4.33 12.38 5.12
CA ARG A 18 -5.26 12.05 4.04
C ARG A 18 -5.94 10.72 4.34
N ARG A 19 -7.25 10.68 4.15
CA ARG A 19 -8.08 9.49 4.35
C ARG A 19 -8.36 8.84 3.01
N TRP A 20 -8.65 7.54 3.04
CA TRP A 20 -9.10 6.80 1.87
C TRP A 20 -10.23 5.85 2.28
N ARG A 21 -11.08 5.50 1.31
CA ARG A 21 -12.13 4.49 1.44
C ARG A 21 -12.30 3.79 0.11
N ILE A 22 -12.43 2.47 0.14
CA ILE A 22 -12.75 1.65 -1.03
C ILE A 22 -13.96 0.78 -0.72
N GLN A 23 -14.78 0.54 -1.74
CA GLN A 23 -15.89 -0.41 -1.70
C GLN A 23 -15.56 -1.55 -2.67
N TYR A 24 -15.70 -2.79 -2.24
CA TYR A 24 -15.43 -3.97 -3.05
C TYR A 24 -16.58 -4.97 -2.91
N GLY A 25 -17.50 -4.96 -3.88
CA GLY A 25 -18.75 -5.69 -3.79
C GLY A 25 -19.56 -5.24 -2.56
N THR A 26 -19.88 -6.18 -1.67
CA THR A 26 -20.59 -5.90 -0.41
C THR A 26 -19.67 -5.41 0.71
N GLY A 27 -18.36 -5.64 0.61
CA GLY A 27 -17.38 -5.28 1.63
C GLY A 27 -16.77 -3.90 1.43
N ASP A 28 -16.19 -3.35 2.50
CA ASP A 28 -15.49 -2.07 2.47
C ASP A 28 -14.22 -2.06 3.31
N ALA A 29 -13.31 -1.17 2.95
CA ALA A 29 -12.12 -0.87 3.74
C ALA A 29 -11.86 0.63 3.74
N ARG A 30 -11.33 1.13 4.85
CA ARG A 30 -11.00 2.56 5.01
C ARG A 30 -9.88 2.77 6.00
N GLY A 31 -9.21 3.91 5.86
CA GLY A 31 -8.14 4.29 6.76
C GLY A 31 -7.47 5.60 6.40
N ILE A 32 -6.16 5.64 6.62
CA ILE A 32 -5.31 6.79 6.32
C ILE A 32 -4.22 6.39 5.35
N LEU A 33 -3.74 7.35 4.57
CA LEU A 33 -2.55 7.16 3.75
C LEU A 33 -1.28 7.29 4.61
N GLY A 34 -0.22 6.62 4.18
CA GLY A 34 1.13 6.79 4.69
C GLY A 34 2.13 6.53 3.57
N THR A 35 3.34 7.03 3.74
CA THR A 35 4.42 6.84 2.77
C THR A 35 5.57 6.12 3.46
N ASP A 36 6.12 5.11 2.81
CA ASP A 36 7.30 4.39 3.31
C ASP A 36 8.08 3.75 2.14
N VAL A 37 9.13 3.02 2.48
CA VAL A 37 9.87 2.15 1.57
C VAL A 37 9.13 0.82 1.43
N VAL A 38 8.72 0.49 0.20
CA VAL A 38 8.18 -0.83 -0.14
C VAL A 38 9.29 -1.68 -0.74
N ARG A 39 9.33 -2.97 -0.40
CA ARG A 39 10.30 -3.94 -0.95
C ARG A 39 9.54 -5.09 -1.61
N PHE A 40 9.94 -5.45 -2.82
CA PHE A 40 9.40 -6.60 -3.54
C PHE A 40 10.45 -7.71 -3.65
N GLY A 41 10.05 -8.94 -3.37
CA GLY A 41 10.92 -10.13 -3.33
C GLY A 41 10.97 -10.77 -1.93
N GLY A 42 11.43 -12.02 -1.86
CA GLY A 42 11.66 -12.73 -0.58
C GLY A 42 12.74 -12.06 0.27
N GLU A 43 12.76 -12.34 1.58
CA GLU A 43 13.74 -11.76 2.52
C GLU A 43 15.19 -12.14 2.18
N ASP A 44 15.40 -13.32 1.59
CA ASP A 44 16.70 -13.86 1.18
C ASP A 44 17.02 -13.60 -0.31
N GLU A 45 16.24 -12.77 -0.99
CA GLU A 45 16.39 -12.47 -2.42
C GLU A 45 16.95 -11.07 -2.67
N ASN A 46 17.38 -10.80 -3.90
CA ASN A 46 17.69 -9.44 -4.32
C ASN A 46 16.39 -8.64 -4.50
N GLN A 47 16.02 -7.87 -3.47
CA GLN A 47 14.76 -7.15 -3.43
C GLN A 47 14.77 -5.86 -4.26
N LEU A 48 13.68 -5.62 -4.98
CA LEU A 48 13.40 -4.30 -5.57
C LEU A 48 12.93 -3.36 -4.46
N VAL A 49 13.74 -2.34 -4.15
CA VAL A 49 13.47 -1.35 -3.11
C VAL A 49 12.86 -0.10 -3.74
N VAL A 50 11.66 0.28 -3.30
CA VAL A 50 10.88 1.40 -3.84
C VAL A 50 10.58 2.41 -2.73
N PRO A 51 11.47 3.39 -2.49
CA PRO A 51 11.22 4.49 -1.56
C PRO A 51 10.05 5.37 -1.98
N HIS A 52 9.60 6.23 -1.05
CA HIS A 52 8.55 7.23 -1.28
C HIS A 52 7.23 6.67 -1.82
N THR A 53 6.91 5.42 -1.49
CA THR A 53 5.68 4.77 -1.93
C THR A 53 4.55 5.09 -0.97
N THR A 54 3.49 5.74 -1.47
CA THR A 54 2.27 5.99 -0.69
C THR A 54 1.33 4.79 -0.76
N PHE A 55 0.81 4.37 0.39
CA PHE A 55 -0.13 3.25 0.51
C PHE A 55 -1.15 3.49 1.64
N GLY A 56 -2.22 2.69 1.64
CA GLY A 56 -3.29 2.78 2.62
C GLY A 56 -3.05 1.93 3.86
N LEU A 57 -3.04 2.56 5.04
CA LEU A 57 -3.09 1.86 6.32
C LEU A 57 -4.55 1.64 6.69
N ALA A 58 -5.03 0.41 6.54
CA ALA A 58 -6.41 0.03 6.83
C ALA A 58 -6.67 0.09 8.34
N GLN A 59 -7.56 0.99 8.75
CA GLN A 59 -8.04 1.09 10.14
C GLN A 59 -9.34 0.32 10.33
N HIS A 60 -10.04 0.05 9.22
CA HIS A 60 -11.24 -0.76 9.17
C HIS A 60 -11.24 -1.60 7.89
N VAL A 61 -11.65 -2.85 8.03
CA VAL A 61 -11.89 -3.81 6.96
C VAL A 61 -13.16 -4.56 7.35
N SER A 62 -14.11 -4.70 6.43
CA SER A 62 -15.38 -5.37 6.72
C SER A 62 -15.17 -6.87 7.02
N SER A 63 -16.16 -7.48 7.69
CA SER A 63 -16.11 -8.91 8.04
C SER A 63 -16.08 -9.83 6.83
N ASP A 64 -16.48 -9.34 5.65
CA ASP A 64 -16.42 -10.08 4.38
C ASP A 64 -14.99 -10.55 4.06
N PHE A 65 -13.95 -9.86 4.57
CA PHE A 65 -12.54 -10.22 4.35
C PHE A 65 -11.89 -10.98 5.51
N LYS A 66 -12.69 -11.40 6.51
CA LYS A 66 -12.18 -12.02 7.74
C LYS A 66 -11.45 -13.34 7.47
N ASP A 67 -12.04 -14.16 6.60
CA ASP A 67 -11.54 -15.51 6.27
C ASP A 67 -10.64 -15.50 5.02
N ASP A 68 -10.42 -14.34 4.41
CA ASP A 68 -9.48 -14.18 3.32
C ASP A 68 -8.04 -14.45 3.84
N PRO A 69 -7.21 -15.26 3.16
CA PRO A 69 -5.85 -15.53 3.62
C PRO A 69 -4.88 -14.35 3.40
N THR A 70 -5.23 -13.37 2.57
CA THR A 70 -4.38 -12.22 2.23
C THR A 70 -4.39 -11.14 3.31
N ASP A 71 -3.26 -10.47 3.51
CA ASP A 71 -3.15 -9.37 4.49
C ASP A 71 -3.55 -8.01 3.90
N GLY A 72 -3.58 -7.88 2.57
CA GLY A 72 -3.91 -6.66 1.86
C GLY A 72 -3.93 -6.84 0.35
N ILE A 73 -4.12 -5.73 -0.36
CA ILE A 73 -4.21 -5.67 -1.82
C ILE A 73 -3.11 -4.75 -2.35
N LEU A 74 -2.42 -5.19 -3.39
CA LEU A 74 -1.48 -4.38 -4.16
C LEU A 74 -2.09 -4.05 -5.53
N GLY A 75 -2.42 -2.78 -5.75
CA GLY A 75 -2.91 -2.32 -7.05
C GLY A 75 -1.78 -2.28 -8.08
N LEU A 76 -2.00 -2.96 -9.22
CA LEU A 76 -1.06 -3.00 -10.36
C LEU A 76 -1.61 -2.30 -11.61
N ALA A 77 -2.77 -1.64 -11.48
CA ALA A 77 -3.38 -0.87 -12.56
C ALA A 77 -2.65 0.47 -12.76
N PHE A 78 -2.99 1.16 -13.85
CA PHE A 78 -2.44 2.48 -14.20
C PHE A 78 -2.83 3.56 -13.18
N THR A 79 -1.99 4.59 -13.03
CA THR A 79 -2.24 5.75 -12.16
C THR A 79 -3.58 6.43 -12.44
N SER A 80 -4.05 6.43 -13.69
CA SER A 80 -5.36 6.98 -14.07
C SER A 80 -6.55 6.27 -13.43
N LEU A 81 -6.34 5.08 -12.85
CA LEU A 81 -7.35 4.30 -12.14
C LEU A 81 -7.09 4.26 -10.62
N ALA A 82 -6.05 4.95 -10.14
CA ALA A 82 -5.74 5.00 -8.72
C ALA A 82 -6.64 6.02 -8.03
N GLU A 83 -7.32 5.58 -6.97
CA GLU A 83 -8.01 6.49 -6.05
C GLU A 83 -7.00 7.52 -5.51
N GLU A 84 -7.45 8.77 -5.35
CA GLU A 84 -6.66 9.84 -4.71
C GLU A 84 -5.37 10.27 -5.46
N ASP A 85 -5.26 9.95 -6.75
CA ASP A 85 -4.10 10.23 -7.62
C ASP A 85 -2.77 9.69 -7.05
N VAL A 86 -2.86 8.58 -6.29
CA VAL A 86 -1.68 7.94 -5.71
C VAL A 86 -0.97 7.12 -6.77
N VAL A 87 0.32 7.39 -6.99
CA VAL A 87 1.15 6.62 -7.93
C VAL A 87 1.23 5.16 -7.44
N PRO A 88 0.80 4.17 -8.25
CA PRO A 88 0.91 2.76 -7.90
C PRO A 88 2.38 2.35 -7.67
N PRO A 89 2.65 1.42 -6.73
CA PRO A 89 4.03 1.10 -6.32
C PRO A 89 4.95 0.64 -7.46
N LEU A 90 4.43 -0.10 -8.44
CA LEU A 90 5.23 -0.56 -9.58
C LEU A 90 5.53 0.56 -10.58
N ILE A 91 4.63 1.54 -10.73
CA ILE A 91 4.88 2.73 -11.56
C ILE A 91 5.96 3.59 -10.90
N ASN A 92 5.85 3.82 -9.58
CA ASN A 92 6.89 4.51 -8.81
C ASN A 92 8.27 3.83 -8.96
N ALA A 93 8.32 2.50 -8.99
CA ALA A 93 9.56 1.77 -9.20
C ALA A 93 10.18 2.02 -10.59
N ILE A 94 9.34 2.07 -11.64
CA ILE A 94 9.78 2.36 -13.01
C ILE A 94 10.33 3.79 -13.11
N ASP A 95 9.61 4.77 -12.53
CA ASP A 95 9.99 6.19 -12.56
C ASP A 95 11.33 6.42 -11.86
N GLN A 96 11.61 5.67 -10.78
CA GLN A 96 12.89 5.77 -10.06
C GLN A 96 14.07 5.13 -10.79
N GLN A 97 13.83 4.21 -11.73
CA GLN A 97 14.89 3.66 -12.58
C GLN A 97 15.22 4.58 -13.77
N ASN A 98 14.27 5.40 -14.20
CA ASN A 98 14.44 6.33 -15.32
C ASN A 98 14.06 7.76 -14.92
N PRO A 99 14.84 8.40 -14.03
CA PRO A 99 14.62 9.82 -13.72
C PRO A 99 14.89 10.65 -14.98
N GLU A 100 13.91 11.45 -15.41
CA GLU A 100 14.10 12.46 -16.47
C GLU A 100 15.19 13.49 -16.12
#